data_AF-U1WNY0-F1
#
_entry.id   AF-U1WNY0-F1
#
_cell.length_a   1.000
_cell.length_b   1.000
_cell.length_c   1.000
_cell.angle_alpha   90.00
_cell.angle_beta   90.00
_cell.angle_gamma   90.00
#
_symmetry.space_group_name_H-M   'P 1'
#
loop_
_entity.id
_entity.type
_entity.pdbx_description
1 polymer ?
#
loop_
_entity_poly.entity_id
_entity_poly.type
_entity_poly.pdbx_seq_one_letter_code
_entity_poly.pdbx_strand_id
1 'polypeptide(L)'
;ESAAQVVIALSAHGMDAAGPQFSKSGGNVIANILSYQQNDGSFAHTKGGTGNGMATEQSLQALIAYDYYLNDKGPLYRFHSHQTNPDMKKPRITIVGLTDQEVVQEETLSFTVAAQDSQGGTLLPRVTLNEKEVVTHEPGRYQVTLIHGVNTIGIEAVDAAGNAKRVVYTIIYEMPPIPGDKSVEVSPIIDGPLKRGEEQPVKVKITNRQAKPQQVTLLIGIYNAKTKKLEDYKFVTQTVPEKEEETLNQSIFVPMTGDFEVKAFVWDNLEDMNILLNEPQRFVLE
;
A
#
# COMPACT_ATOMS: atom_id res chain seq x y z
N GLU A 1 45.84 21.64 -20.11
CA GLU A 1 44.61 20.80 -20.06
C GLU A 1 43.38 21.61 -19.64
N SER A 2 43.34 22.18 -18.43
CA SER A 2 42.12 22.89 -17.94
C SER A 2 41.72 24.09 -18.81
N ALA A 3 42.69 24.86 -19.30
CA ALA A 3 42.46 25.98 -20.22
C ALA A 3 41.76 25.54 -21.53
N ALA A 4 42.08 24.34 -22.04
CA ALA A 4 41.46 23.81 -23.24
C ALA A 4 39.96 23.56 -23.05
N GLN A 5 39.57 22.97 -21.91
CA GLN A 5 38.15 22.74 -21.58
C GLN A 5 37.38 24.05 -21.40
N VAL A 6 38.00 25.08 -20.82
CA VAL A 6 37.40 26.41 -20.70
C VAL A 6 37.10 26.99 -22.08
N VAL A 7 38.05 26.93 -23.02
CA VAL A 7 37.85 27.44 -24.39
C VAL A 7 36.74 26.70 -25.11
N ILE A 8 36.67 25.36 -24.98
CA ILE A 8 35.60 24.54 -25.57
C ILE A 8 34.23 24.97 -25.02
N ALA A 9 34.12 25.14 -23.70
CA ALA A 9 32.87 25.55 -23.06
C ALA A 9 32.43 26.96 -23.48
N LEU A 10 33.33 27.94 -23.45
CA LEU A 10 33.03 29.31 -23.87
C LEU A 10 32.58 29.38 -25.33
N SER A 11 33.29 28.67 -26.22
CA SER A 11 32.94 28.61 -27.65
C SER A 11 31.57 27.97 -27.86
N ALA A 12 31.24 26.90 -27.13
CA ALA A 12 29.93 26.25 -27.19
C ALA A 12 28.78 27.15 -26.68
N HIS A 13 29.08 28.07 -25.76
CA HIS A 13 28.13 29.06 -25.24
C HIS A 13 28.11 30.38 -26.02
N GLY A 14 28.80 30.45 -27.17
CA GLY A 14 28.82 31.66 -28.01
C GLY A 14 29.58 32.83 -27.38
N MET A 15 30.54 32.55 -26.50
CA MET A 15 31.35 33.55 -25.81
C MET A 15 32.77 33.59 -26.37
N ASP A 16 33.27 34.80 -26.64
CA ASP A 16 34.63 35.00 -27.13
C ASP A 16 35.67 34.74 -26.02
N ALA A 17 36.37 33.61 -26.11
CA ALA A 17 37.43 33.22 -25.17
C ALA A 17 38.67 34.15 -25.18
N ALA A 18 38.85 34.97 -26.22
CA ALA A 18 39.86 36.03 -26.27
C ALA A 18 39.30 37.42 -25.88
N GLY A 19 38.00 37.50 -25.57
CA GLY A 19 37.29 38.74 -25.30
C GLY A 19 37.68 39.38 -23.97
N PRO A 20 37.24 40.64 -23.72
CA PRO A 20 37.61 41.39 -22.52
C PRO A 20 37.23 40.71 -21.20
N GLN A 21 36.13 39.93 -21.19
CA GLN A 21 35.66 39.22 -20.00
C GLN A 21 36.62 38.10 -19.55
N PHE A 22 37.45 37.59 -20.46
CA PHE A 22 38.38 36.49 -20.23
C PHE A 22 39.85 36.87 -20.44
N SER A 23 40.12 38.19 -20.46
CA SER A 23 41.45 38.76 -20.67
C SER A 23 41.95 39.45 -19.40
N LYS A 24 43.25 39.30 -19.11
CA LYS A 24 43.98 40.04 -18.06
C LYS A 24 45.17 40.75 -18.69
N SER A 25 45.86 41.61 -17.91
CA SER A 25 47.05 42.34 -18.38
C SER A 25 48.16 41.45 -18.96
N GLY A 26 48.22 40.17 -18.58
CA GLY A 26 49.17 39.18 -19.09
C GLY A 26 48.68 38.29 -20.25
N GLY A 27 47.50 38.57 -20.83
CA GLY A 27 46.92 37.81 -21.94
C GLY A 27 45.55 37.19 -21.62
N ASN A 28 45.09 36.32 -22.53
CA ASN A 28 43.82 35.61 -22.43
C ASN A 28 44.03 34.08 -22.49
N VAL A 29 42.94 33.32 -22.38
CA VAL A 29 42.99 31.85 -22.32
C VAL A 29 43.53 31.25 -23.62
N ILE A 30 43.25 31.85 -24.78
CA ILE A 30 43.80 31.43 -26.08
C ILE A 30 45.31 31.63 -26.12
N ALA A 31 45.78 32.81 -25.73
CA ALA A 31 47.21 33.11 -25.65
C ALA A 31 47.94 32.19 -24.66
N ASN A 32 47.27 31.81 -23.55
CA ASN A 32 47.81 30.85 -22.61
C ASN A 32 48.03 29.48 -23.27
N ILE A 33 47.05 28.93 -23.99
CA ILE A 33 47.18 27.65 -24.72
C ILE A 33 48.33 27.72 -25.73
N LEU A 34 48.37 28.77 -26.56
CA LEU A 34 49.42 28.95 -27.57
C LEU A 34 50.83 29.07 -26.98
N SER A 35 50.97 29.51 -25.72
CA SER A 35 52.27 29.59 -25.04
C SER A 35 52.91 28.22 -24.73
N TYR A 36 52.16 27.12 -24.87
CA TYR A 36 52.66 25.75 -24.75
C TYR A 36 53.02 25.11 -26.09
N GLN A 37 52.77 25.80 -27.21
CA GLN A 37 53.10 25.31 -28.55
C GLN A 37 54.61 25.28 -28.78
N GLN A 38 55.10 24.20 -29.37
CA GLN A 38 56.49 23.98 -29.75
C GLN A 38 56.71 24.35 -31.22
N ASN A 39 57.97 24.46 -31.64
CA ASN A 39 58.33 24.83 -33.01
C ASN A 39 57.83 23.84 -34.08
N ASP A 40 57.63 22.58 -33.71
CA ASP A 40 57.09 21.53 -34.58
C ASP A 40 55.55 21.50 -34.61
N GLY A 41 54.89 22.42 -33.90
CA GLY A 41 53.44 22.54 -33.79
C GLY A 41 52.80 21.67 -32.70
N SER A 42 53.56 20.78 -32.04
CA SER A 42 53.08 20.04 -30.88
C SER A 42 52.88 20.94 -29.66
N PHE A 43 52.10 20.51 -28.67
CA PHE A 43 51.94 21.21 -27.40
C PHE A 43 52.56 20.43 -26.26
N ALA A 44 53.24 21.13 -25.36
CA ALA A 44 53.80 20.54 -24.14
C ALA A 44 52.77 20.52 -23.00
N HIS A 45 52.87 19.53 -22.11
CA HIS A 45 52.06 19.46 -20.88
C HIS A 45 52.44 20.57 -19.88
N THR A 46 53.74 20.86 -19.79
CA THR A 46 54.30 21.90 -18.92
C THR A 46 55.10 22.90 -19.74
N LYS A 47 55.15 24.15 -19.28
CA LYS A 47 55.83 25.23 -20.00
C LYS A 47 57.33 24.94 -20.08
N GLY A 48 57.88 24.96 -21.30
CA GLY A 48 59.28 24.61 -21.56
C GLY A 48 59.57 23.10 -21.60
N GLY A 49 58.54 22.25 -21.50
CA GLY A 49 58.67 20.82 -21.72
C GLY A 49 58.70 20.44 -23.20
N THR A 50 58.82 19.13 -23.48
CA THR A 50 58.73 18.59 -24.84
C THR A 50 57.27 18.37 -25.26
N GLY A 51 57.05 18.20 -26.57
CA GLY A 51 55.73 17.86 -27.12
C GLY A 51 55.10 16.64 -26.46
N ASN A 52 53.80 16.72 -26.18
CA ASN A 52 53.00 15.67 -25.54
C ASN A 52 51.73 15.42 -26.35
N GLY A 53 51.44 14.16 -26.67
CA GLY A 53 50.30 13.79 -27.52
C GLY A 53 48.95 14.23 -26.96
N MET A 54 48.72 14.04 -25.66
CA MET A 54 47.45 14.42 -25.01
C MET A 54 47.30 15.94 -24.92
N ALA A 55 48.37 16.66 -24.56
CA ALA A 55 48.35 18.12 -24.53
C ALA A 55 48.12 18.71 -25.94
N THR A 56 48.70 18.08 -26.97
CA THR A 56 48.51 18.45 -28.38
C THR A 56 47.06 18.24 -28.81
N GLU A 57 46.49 17.07 -28.51
CA GLU A 57 45.08 16.77 -28.83
C GLU A 57 44.12 17.75 -28.15
N GLN A 58 44.25 17.96 -26.84
CA GLN A 58 43.36 18.86 -26.11
C GLN A 58 43.50 20.32 -26.56
N SER A 59 44.71 20.78 -26.82
CA SER A 59 44.95 22.14 -27.31
C SER A 59 44.37 22.33 -28.71
N LEU A 60 44.53 21.34 -29.59
CA LEU A 60 43.95 21.38 -30.93
C LEU A 60 42.42 21.36 -30.89
N GLN A 61 41.81 20.51 -30.05
CA GLN A 61 40.35 20.51 -29.84
C GLN A 61 39.84 21.89 -29.40
N ALA A 62 40.51 22.54 -28.45
CA ALA A 62 40.16 23.88 -28.00
C ALA A 62 40.30 24.94 -29.10
N LEU A 63 41.38 24.92 -29.87
CA LEU A 63 41.59 25.85 -30.98
C LEU A 63 40.57 25.66 -32.11
N ILE A 64 40.18 24.42 -32.40
CA ILE A 64 39.11 24.13 -33.37
C ILE A 64 37.75 24.62 -32.85
N ALA A 65 37.44 24.39 -31.56
CA ALA A 65 36.21 24.91 -30.97
C ALA A 65 36.12 26.45 -31.08
N TYR A 66 37.25 27.13 -30.85
CA TYR A 66 37.33 28.57 -30.99
C TYR A 66 37.25 29.05 -32.45
N ASP A 67 37.91 28.36 -33.40
CA ASP A 67 37.72 28.61 -34.85
C ASP A 67 36.25 28.48 -35.24
N TYR A 68 35.57 27.44 -34.75
CA TYR A 68 34.16 27.22 -35.04
C TYR A 68 33.28 28.35 -34.52
N TYR A 69 33.57 28.86 -33.32
CA TYR A 69 32.91 30.03 -32.77
C TYR A 69 33.12 31.28 -33.65
N LEU A 70 34.37 31.60 -34.00
CA LEU A 70 34.69 32.78 -34.82
C LEU A 70 34.07 32.75 -36.22
N ASN A 71 33.81 31.56 -36.76
CA ASN A 71 33.27 31.35 -38.10
C ASN A 71 31.80 30.87 -38.10
N ASP A 72 31.09 30.99 -36.97
CA ASP A 72 29.68 30.60 -36.82
C ASP A 72 29.36 29.16 -37.29
N LYS A 73 30.27 28.21 -37.05
CA LYS A 73 30.11 26.79 -37.40
C LYS A 73 29.40 25.98 -36.30
N GLY A 74 28.96 26.63 -35.21
CA GLY A 74 28.37 25.98 -34.03
C GLY A 74 29.40 25.25 -33.15
N PRO A 75 28.98 24.50 -32.11
CA PRO A 75 29.89 23.89 -31.14
C PRO A 75 30.69 22.71 -31.73
N LEU A 76 31.91 22.50 -31.22
CA LEU A 76 32.77 21.34 -31.56
C LEU A 76 32.05 20.01 -31.30
N TYR A 77 31.40 19.88 -30.14
CA TYR A 77 30.60 18.72 -29.79
C TYR A 77 29.12 18.99 -30.06
N ARG A 78 28.55 18.21 -30.97
CA ARG A 78 27.12 18.19 -31.27
C ARG A 78 26.53 16.90 -30.74
N PHE A 79 26.11 16.92 -29.49
CA PHE A 79 25.31 15.84 -28.93
C PHE A 79 23.92 15.94 -29.53
N HIS A 80 23.68 15.14 -30.58
CA HIS A 80 22.31 14.87 -30.98
C HIS A 80 21.72 14.04 -29.86
N SER A 81 20.68 14.56 -29.19
CA SER A 81 19.82 13.66 -28.45
C SER A 81 19.33 12.65 -29.48
N HIS A 82 19.70 11.39 -29.37
CA HIS A 82 18.78 10.36 -29.81
C HIS A 82 17.50 10.65 -29.03
N GLN A 83 16.52 11.27 -29.67
CA GLN A 83 15.18 11.31 -29.15
C GLN A 83 14.68 9.87 -29.19
N THR A 84 15.08 9.05 -28.22
CA THR A 84 14.27 7.91 -27.85
C THR A 84 13.01 8.54 -27.29
N ASN A 85 11.91 8.42 -28.02
CA ASN A 85 10.61 8.86 -27.56
C ASN A 85 10.45 8.34 -26.12
N PRO A 86 10.32 9.20 -25.09
CA PRO A 86 10.34 8.74 -23.72
C PRO A 86 9.23 7.70 -23.55
N ASP A 87 9.57 6.53 -23.01
CA ASP A 87 8.55 5.51 -22.75
C ASP A 87 7.58 6.09 -21.72
N MET A 88 6.32 6.26 -22.13
CA MET A 88 5.22 6.73 -21.28
C MET A 88 4.23 5.62 -20.94
N LYS A 89 4.50 4.38 -21.39
CA LYS A 89 3.57 3.27 -21.20
C LYS A 89 3.72 2.72 -19.80
N LYS A 90 2.67 2.89 -18.99
CA LYS A 90 2.60 2.34 -17.63
C LYS A 90 2.79 0.82 -17.63
N PRO A 91 3.41 0.28 -16.57
CA PRO A 91 3.59 -1.16 -16.42
C PRO A 91 2.26 -1.90 -16.30
N ARG A 92 2.26 -3.19 -16.66
CA ARG A 92 1.15 -4.12 -16.47
C ARG A 92 1.34 -4.84 -15.13
N ILE A 93 0.28 -4.89 -14.32
CA ILE A 93 0.22 -5.67 -13.07
C ILE A 93 -0.84 -6.76 -13.26
N THR A 94 -0.49 -7.99 -12.92
CA THR A 94 -1.38 -9.15 -12.89
C THR A 94 -1.43 -9.68 -11.47
N ILE A 95 -2.64 -9.88 -10.95
CA ILE A 95 -2.90 -10.31 -9.57
C ILE A 95 -3.76 -11.56 -9.62
N VAL A 96 -3.44 -12.55 -8.78
CA VAL A 96 -4.28 -13.75 -8.56
C VAL A 96 -4.46 -13.96 -7.06
N GLY A 97 -5.70 -14.22 -6.64
CA GLY A 97 -6.04 -14.45 -5.23
C GLY A 97 -6.49 -13.21 -4.47
N LEU A 98 -6.83 -12.12 -5.16
CA LEU A 98 -7.49 -10.94 -4.57
C LEU A 98 -8.74 -10.58 -5.37
N THR A 99 -9.85 -10.39 -4.66
CA THR A 99 -11.08 -9.78 -5.19
C THR A 99 -11.36 -8.50 -4.41
N ASP A 100 -11.73 -7.42 -5.09
CA ASP A 100 -12.01 -6.15 -4.39
C ASP A 100 -13.32 -6.26 -3.60
N GLN A 101 -13.32 -5.71 -2.38
CA GLN A 101 -14.41 -5.77 -1.40
C GLN A 101 -14.76 -7.19 -0.92
N GLU A 102 -13.84 -8.14 -1.06
CA GLU A 102 -14.04 -9.51 -0.60
C GLU A 102 -14.14 -9.58 0.93
N VAL A 103 -15.13 -10.33 1.42
CA VAL A 103 -15.25 -10.69 2.83
C VAL A 103 -14.58 -12.05 3.04
N VAL A 104 -13.57 -12.09 3.90
CA VAL A 104 -12.81 -13.31 4.23
C VAL A 104 -12.94 -13.63 5.72
N GLN A 105 -12.81 -14.91 6.05
CA GLN A 105 -12.87 -15.43 7.42
C GLN A 105 -11.51 -15.95 7.92
N GLU A 106 -10.52 -16.07 7.05
CA GLU A 106 -9.17 -16.44 7.46
C GLU A 106 -8.37 -15.16 7.75
N GLU A 107 -7.72 -15.10 8.91
CA GLU A 107 -6.85 -13.97 9.29
C GLU A 107 -5.67 -13.82 8.31
N THR A 108 -5.25 -14.92 7.69
CA THR A 108 -4.10 -14.94 6.77
C THR A 108 -4.56 -15.07 5.32
N LEU A 109 -4.17 -14.11 4.49
CA LEU A 109 -4.48 -14.10 3.06
C LEU A 109 -3.21 -14.25 2.22
N SER A 110 -3.27 -15.09 1.19
CA SER A 110 -2.16 -15.33 0.27
C SER A 110 -2.57 -15.02 -1.16
N PHE A 111 -1.71 -14.31 -1.88
CA PHE A 111 -1.95 -13.91 -3.26
C PHE A 111 -0.65 -13.83 -4.04
N THR A 112 -0.75 -13.71 -5.37
CA THR A 112 0.42 -13.53 -6.23
C THR A 112 0.32 -12.25 -7.03
N VAL A 113 1.47 -11.63 -7.27
CA VAL A 113 1.60 -10.40 -8.04
C VAL A 113 2.74 -10.57 -9.04
N ALA A 114 2.44 -10.33 -10.32
CA ALA A 114 3.43 -10.19 -11.36
C ALA A 114 3.33 -8.80 -11.98
N ALA A 115 4.46 -8.15 -12.18
CA ALA A 115 4.53 -6.86 -12.87
C ALA A 115 5.47 -6.96 -14.07
N GLN A 116 5.08 -6.35 -15.19
CA GLN A 116 5.85 -6.29 -16.42
C GLN A 116 5.88 -4.87 -16.97
N ASP A 117 7.00 -4.46 -17.54
CA ASP A 117 7.09 -3.23 -18.31
C ASP A 117 6.33 -3.35 -19.66
N SER A 118 6.33 -2.25 -20.42
CA SER A 118 5.64 -2.16 -21.70
C SER A 118 6.22 -3.06 -22.81
N GLN A 119 7.43 -3.59 -22.60
CA GLN A 119 8.21 -4.43 -23.52
C GLN A 119 8.25 -5.90 -23.06
N GLY A 120 7.63 -6.23 -21.92
CA GLY A 120 7.55 -7.58 -21.36
C GLY A 120 8.65 -7.92 -20.34
N GLY A 121 9.51 -6.96 -19.98
CA GLY A 121 10.51 -7.12 -18.91
C GLY A 121 9.86 -7.23 -17.54
N THR A 122 10.38 -8.12 -16.69
CA THR A 122 9.83 -8.35 -15.34
C THR A 122 10.20 -7.21 -14.39
N LEU A 123 9.21 -6.71 -13.65
CA LEU A 123 9.37 -5.69 -12.60
C LEU A 123 9.11 -6.30 -11.22
N LEU A 124 9.78 -5.76 -10.20
CA LEU A 124 9.51 -6.07 -8.80
C LEU A 124 8.45 -5.12 -8.25
N PRO A 125 7.23 -5.59 -7.93
CA PRO A 125 6.19 -4.75 -7.38
C PRO A 125 6.41 -4.50 -5.88
N ARG A 126 6.05 -3.29 -5.43
CA ARG A 126 5.94 -2.93 -4.03
C ARG A 126 4.53 -3.23 -3.55
N VAL A 127 4.41 -4.00 -2.47
CA VAL A 127 3.12 -4.38 -1.87
C VAL A 127 3.02 -3.81 -0.46
N THR A 128 1.86 -3.26 -0.11
CA THR A 128 1.58 -2.71 1.22
C THR A 128 0.27 -3.25 1.77
N LEU A 129 0.23 -3.56 3.07
CA LEU A 129 -0.99 -3.79 3.85
C LEU A 129 -1.17 -2.60 4.80
N ASN A 130 -2.31 -1.91 4.72
CA ASN A 130 -2.62 -0.75 5.55
C ASN A 130 -1.44 0.24 5.60
N GLU A 131 -0.97 0.62 4.40
CA GLU A 131 0.18 1.49 4.14
C GLU A 131 1.57 0.94 4.53
N LYS A 132 1.64 -0.16 5.29
CA LYS A 132 2.90 -0.79 5.69
C LYS A 132 3.39 -1.78 4.63
N GLU A 133 4.67 -1.70 4.30
CA GLU A 133 5.30 -2.56 3.30
C GLU A 133 5.30 -4.03 3.72
N VAL A 134 4.94 -4.91 2.78
CA VAL A 134 4.89 -6.37 2.95
C VAL A 134 6.14 -6.95 2.31
N VAL A 135 6.97 -7.58 3.16
CA VAL A 135 8.17 -8.29 2.70
C VAL A 135 7.77 -9.71 2.30
N THR A 136 8.30 -10.19 1.19
CA THR A 136 8.14 -11.59 0.76
C THR A 136 9.49 -12.32 0.73
N HIS A 137 9.45 -13.61 1.07
CA HIS A 137 10.57 -14.54 0.94
C HIS A 137 10.56 -15.32 -0.39
N GLU A 138 9.46 -15.25 -1.15
CA GLU A 138 9.27 -15.89 -2.45
C GLU A 138 8.82 -14.83 -3.48
N PRO A 139 9.66 -14.47 -4.47
CA PRO A 139 9.33 -13.43 -5.43
C PRO A 139 7.96 -13.65 -6.11
N GLY A 140 7.10 -12.63 -6.06
CA GLY A 140 5.77 -12.67 -6.68
C GLY A 140 4.69 -13.36 -5.86
N ARG A 141 5.02 -13.96 -4.70
CA ARG A 141 4.05 -14.53 -3.77
C ARG A 141 4.02 -13.70 -2.49
N TYR A 142 2.84 -13.39 -1.98
CA TYR A 142 2.68 -12.56 -0.80
C TYR A 142 1.73 -13.23 0.18
N GLN A 143 2.03 -13.07 1.46
CA GLN A 143 1.19 -13.48 2.56
C GLN A 143 1.05 -12.31 3.53
N VAL A 144 -0.17 -12.02 3.94
CA VAL A 144 -0.50 -10.91 4.84
C VAL A 144 -1.37 -11.40 5.98
N THR A 145 -1.19 -10.81 7.16
CA THR A 145 -2.04 -11.02 8.34
C THR A 145 -2.98 -9.83 8.47
N LEU A 146 -4.27 -10.07 8.32
CA LEU A 146 -5.33 -9.06 8.29
C LEU A 146 -5.72 -8.64 9.72
N ILE A 147 -6.10 -7.37 9.88
CA ILE A 147 -6.76 -6.90 11.11
C ILE A 147 -8.28 -7.01 10.96
N HIS A 148 -9.00 -7.22 12.07
CA HIS A 148 -10.46 -7.30 12.01
C HIS A 148 -11.08 -6.04 11.37
N GLY A 149 -12.06 -6.25 10.49
CA GLY A 149 -12.68 -5.22 9.69
C GLY A 149 -11.94 -4.94 8.38
N VAL A 150 -11.83 -3.66 8.03
CA VAL A 150 -11.36 -3.23 6.70
C VAL A 150 -9.84 -3.20 6.61
N ASN A 151 -9.29 -3.87 5.60
CA ASN A 151 -7.89 -3.90 5.24
C ASN A 151 -7.69 -3.38 3.82
N THR A 152 -6.60 -2.65 3.59
CA THR A 152 -6.26 -2.11 2.27
C THR A 152 -4.93 -2.69 1.78
N ILE A 153 -4.96 -3.38 0.65
CA ILE A 153 -3.78 -3.92 -0.02
C ILE A 153 -3.45 -3.06 -1.22
N GLY A 154 -2.33 -2.34 -1.14
CA GLY A 154 -1.78 -1.53 -2.22
C GLY A 154 -0.71 -2.28 -2.98
N ILE A 155 -0.78 -2.29 -4.31
CA ILE A 155 0.25 -2.84 -5.19
C ILE A 155 0.71 -1.75 -6.15
N GLU A 156 2.02 -1.50 -6.20
CA GLU A 156 2.64 -0.51 -7.07
C GLU A 156 3.80 -1.12 -7.86
N ALA A 157 3.87 -0.81 -9.15
CA ALA A 157 5.01 -1.16 -10.00
C ALA A 157 5.50 0.10 -10.70
N VAL A 158 6.82 0.28 -10.75
CA VAL A 158 7.51 1.40 -11.40
C VAL A 158 8.55 0.82 -12.37
N ASP A 159 8.55 1.28 -13.61
CA ASP A 159 9.56 0.88 -14.60
C ASP A 159 10.84 1.73 -14.51
N ALA A 160 11.87 1.38 -15.30
CA ALA A 160 13.14 2.11 -15.34
C ALA A 160 13.02 3.54 -15.89
N ALA A 161 11.96 3.85 -16.64
CA ALA A 161 11.66 5.18 -17.14
C ALA A 161 10.88 6.04 -16.12
N GLY A 162 10.47 5.45 -14.99
CA GLY A 162 9.71 6.11 -13.93
C GLY A 162 8.19 6.06 -14.12
N ASN A 163 7.67 5.32 -15.11
CA ASN A 163 6.21 5.14 -15.22
C ASN A 163 5.72 4.21 -14.13
N ALA A 164 4.69 4.67 -13.40
CA ALA A 164 4.12 3.92 -12.30
C ALA A 164 2.67 3.48 -12.58
N LYS A 165 2.31 2.30 -12.08
CA LYS A 165 0.93 1.84 -11.94
C LYS A 165 0.69 1.41 -10.50
N ARG A 166 -0.43 1.88 -9.92
CA ARG A 166 -0.89 1.49 -8.59
C ARG A 166 -2.30 0.90 -8.69
N VAL A 167 -2.54 -0.18 -7.97
CA VAL A 167 -3.85 -0.82 -7.78
C VAL A 167 -4.07 -1.00 -6.28
N VAL A 168 -5.31 -0.84 -5.82
CA VAL A 168 -5.69 -1.00 -4.42
C VAL A 168 -6.86 -1.96 -4.34
N TYR A 169 -6.80 -2.89 -3.38
CA TYR A 169 -7.88 -3.82 -3.04
C TYR A 169 -8.31 -3.58 -1.60
N THR A 170 -9.62 -3.56 -1.38
CA THR A 170 -10.22 -3.55 -0.04
C THR A 170 -10.62 -4.98 0.34
N ILE A 171 -10.12 -5.48 1.47
CA ILE A 171 -10.48 -6.80 2.01
C ILE A 171 -11.13 -6.59 3.38
N ILE A 172 -12.29 -7.20 3.59
CA ILE A 172 -13.00 -7.16 4.86
C ILE A 172 -12.73 -8.48 5.57
N TYR A 173 -11.92 -8.47 6.62
CA TYR A 173 -11.74 -9.62 7.48
C TYR A 173 -12.81 -9.61 8.55
N GLU A 174 -13.77 -10.52 8.44
CA GLU A 174 -14.71 -10.81 9.52
C GLU A 174 -14.18 -12.00 10.29
N MET A 175 -13.98 -11.85 11.60
CA MET A 175 -13.62 -13.01 12.43
C MET A 175 -14.69 -14.08 12.23
N PRO A 176 -14.32 -15.32 11.89
CA PRO A 176 -15.29 -16.38 11.79
C PRO A 176 -15.95 -16.48 13.16
N PRO A 177 -17.29 -16.66 13.23
CA PRO A 177 -17.93 -16.97 14.49
C PRO A 177 -17.20 -18.19 15.06
N ILE A 178 -16.61 -18.07 16.25
CA ILE A 178 -15.81 -19.13 16.87
C ILE A 178 -16.63 -20.42 16.79
N PRO A 179 -16.28 -21.39 15.91
CA PRO A 179 -17.13 -22.54 15.70
C PRO A 179 -17.00 -23.44 16.92
N GLY A 180 -17.94 -23.30 17.86
CA GLY A 180 -18.09 -24.21 18.98
C GLY A 180 -16.79 -24.48 19.73
N ASP A 181 -16.30 -23.49 20.47
CA ASP A 181 -15.70 -23.88 21.73
C ASP A 181 -16.81 -24.57 22.54
N LYS A 182 -16.87 -25.91 22.46
CA LYS A 182 -17.80 -26.73 23.26
C LYS A 182 -17.59 -26.49 24.76
N SER A 183 -16.58 -25.70 25.15
CA SER A 183 -16.46 -25.22 26.50
C SER A 183 -17.65 -24.39 26.98
N VAL A 184 -18.46 -23.80 26.09
CA VAL A 184 -19.74 -23.17 26.50
C VAL A 184 -20.81 -23.51 25.47
N GLU A 185 -21.76 -24.37 25.84
CA GLU A 185 -22.87 -24.77 24.98
C GLU A 185 -24.14 -24.01 25.35
N VAL A 186 -24.83 -23.45 24.34
CA VAL A 186 -26.10 -22.75 24.50
C VAL A 186 -27.22 -23.56 23.84
N SER A 187 -28.26 -23.90 24.60
CA SER A 187 -29.45 -24.59 24.12
C SER A 187 -30.70 -23.72 24.36
N PRO A 188 -31.40 -23.28 23.30
CA PRO A 188 -32.72 -22.66 23.42
C PRO A 188 -33.69 -23.50 24.25
N ILE A 189 -34.40 -22.88 25.19
CA ILE A 189 -35.56 -23.50 25.85
C ILE A 189 -36.79 -22.77 25.31
N ILE A 190 -37.49 -23.39 24.35
CA ILE A 190 -38.69 -22.81 23.74
C ILE A 190 -39.92 -23.31 24.50
N ASP A 191 -40.56 -22.43 25.25
CA ASP A 191 -41.84 -22.71 25.94
C ASP A 191 -43.09 -22.42 25.06
N GLY A 192 -42.91 -22.13 23.76
CA GLY A 192 -43.98 -21.84 22.81
C GLY A 192 -43.80 -20.49 22.08
N PRO A 193 -44.79 -20.03 21.28
CA PRO A 193 -44.79 -18.69 20.69
C PRO A 193 -44.85 -17.60 21.76
N LEU A 194 -44.34 -16.41 21.44
CA LEU A 194 -44.46 -15.26 22.32
C LEU A 194 -45.80 -14.55 22.10
N LYS A 195 -46.61 -14.44 23.15
CA LYS A 195 -47.90 -13.76 23.07
C LYS A 195 -47.74 -12.25 23.09
N ARG A 196 -48.51 -11.60 22.24
CA ARG A 196 -48.62 -10.15 22.19
C ARG A 196 -49.45 -9.62 23.35
N GLY A 197 -49.04 -8.51 23.93
CA GLY A 197 -49.68 -7.86 25.07
C GLY A 197 -49.38 -8.50 26.43
N GLU A 198 -48.47 -9.48 26.49
CA GLU A 198 -48.06 -10.16 27.73
C GLU A 198 -46.55 -10.05 27.94
N GLU A 199 -46.13 -10.02 29.20
CA GLU A 199 -44.73 -10.14 29.59
C GLU A 199 -44.41 -11.63 29.82
N GLN A 200 -43.47 -12.16 29.04
CA GLN A 200 -43.17 -13.60 29.04
C GLN A 200 -41.66 -13.86 29.12
N PRO A 201 -41.24 -14.93 29.81
CA PRO A 201 -39.84 -15.29 29.93
C PRO A 201 -39.31 -15.91 28.63
N VAL A 202 -38.15 -15.45 28.19
CA VAL A 202 -37.28 -16.18 27.26
C VAL A 202 -36.18 -16.85 28.07
N LYS A 203 -35.96 -18.14 27.80
CA LYS A 203 -35.02 -18.97 28.55
C LYS A 203 -33.99 -19.60 27.61
N VAL A 204 -32.74 -19.61 28.07
CA VAL A 204 -31.65 -20.34 27.42
C VAL A 204 -30.91 -21.16 28.47
N LYS A 205 -30.60 -22.40 28.13
CA LYS A 205 -29.76 -23.26 28.95
C LYS A 205 -28.32 -23.08 28.51
N ILE A 206 -27.44 -22.85 29.48
CA ILE A 206 -26.01 -22.65 29.28
C ILE A 206 -25.27 -23.77 30.00
N THR A 207 -24.40 -24.49 29.29
CA THR A 207 -23.50 -25.49 29.87
C THR A 207 -22.07 -25.00 29.75
N ASN A 208 -21.45 -24.63 30.86
CA ASN A 208 -20.04 -24.23 30.91
C ASN A 208 -19.15 -25.45 31.20
N ARG A 209 -18.44 -25.94 30.19
CA ARG A 209 -17.42 -27.00 30.31
C ARG A 209 -15.99 -26.46 30.47
N GLN A 210 -15.78 -25.16 30.66
CA GLN A 210 -14.45 -24.60 30.95
C GLN A 210 -13.96 -25.00 32.36
N ALA A 211 -12.66 -24.78 32.63
CA ALA A 211 -12.04 -24.84 33.96
C ALA A 211 -11.92 -23.42 34.56
N LYS A 212 -12.89 -22.56 34.26
CA LYS A 212 -13.08 -21.24 34.85
C LYS A 212 -14.55 -20.84 34.73
N PRO A 213 -15.06 -19.97 35.63
CA PRO A 213 -16.38 -19.36 35.47
C PRO A 213 -16.44 -18.55 34.17
N GLN A 214 -17.61 -18.52 33.55
CA GLN A 214 -17.86 -17.77 32.32
C GLN A 214 -19.03 -16.81 32.56
N GLN A 215 -18.81 -15.52 32.32
CA GLN A 215 -19.91 -14.58 32.24
C GLN A 215 -20.69 -14.83 30.94
N VAL A 216 -22.01 -14.78 31.01
CA VAL A 216 -22.91 -14.96 29.87
C VAL A 216 -24.02 -13.91 29.92
N THR A 217 -24.31 -13.28 28.79
CA THR A 217 -25.38 -12.31 28.61
C THR A 217 -26.43 -12.85 27.65
N LEU A 218 -27.68 -12.96 28.11
CA LEU A 218 -28.86 -13.16 27.25
C LEU A 218 -29.45 -11.79 26.95
N LEU A 219 -29.56 -11.42 25.67
CA LEU A 219 -30.23 -10.21 25.21
C LEU A 219 -31.42 -10.57 24.32
N ILE A 220 -32.57 -9.97 24.59
CA ILE A 220 -33.81 -10.14 23.83
C ILE A 220 -34.15 -8.78 23.22
N GLY A 221 -34.20 -8.71 21.89
CA GLY A 221 -34.52 -7.50 21.15
C GLY A 221 -35.86 -7.62 20.40
N ILE A 222 -36.66 -6.55 20.45
CA ILE A 222 -37.86 -6.35 19.65
C ILE A 222 -37.50 -5.44 18.50
N TYR A 223 -37.62 -5.94 17.28
CA TYR A 223 -37.29 -5.20 16.07
C TYR A 223 -38.55 -4.90 15.29
N ASN A 224 -38.61 -3.71 14.70
CA ASN A 224 -39.57 -3.43 13.65
C ASN A 224 -39.32 -4.36 12.47
N ALA A 225 -40.31 -5.17 12.08
CA ALA A 225 -40.12 -6.16 11.03
C ALA A 225 -39.82 -5.54 9.65
N LYS A 226 -40.27 -4.31 9.40
CA LYS A 226 -40.08 -3.58 8.13
C LYS A 226 -38.77 -2.80 8.12
N THR A 227 -38.54 -1.95 9.11
CA THR A 227 -37.37 -1.06 9.13
C THR A 227 -36.11 -1.73 9.69
N LYS A 228 -36.27 -2.90 10.32
CA LYS A 228 -35.21 -3.64 11.02
C LYS A 228 -34.56 -2.87 12.17
N LYS A 229 -35.13 -1.74 12.58
CA LYS A 229 -34.68 -0.98 13.77
C LYS A 229 -35.08 -1.71 15.05
N LEU A 230 -34.18 -1.72 16.02
CA LEU A 230 -34.47 -2.15 17.39
C LEU A 230 -35.38 -1.11 18.05
N GLU A 231 -36.54 -1.54 18.52
CA GLU A 231 -37.52 -0.68 19.18
C GLU A 231 -37.47 -0.81 20.71
N ASP A 232 -37.21 -2.01 21.23
CA ASP A 232 -37.02 -2.25 22.66
C ASP A 232 -36.09 -3.46 22.87
N TYR A 233 -35.47 -3.55 24.04
CA TYR A 233 -34.66 -4.69 24.42
C TYR A 233 -34.60 -4.90 25.94
N LYS A 234 -34.37 -6.15 26.33
CA LYS A 234 -34.05 -6.55 27.70
C LYS A 234 -32.85 -7.47 27.68
N PHE A 235 -32.04 -7.42 28.72
CA PHE A 235 -30.93 -8.36 28.86
C PHE A 235 -30.75 -8.77 30.31
N VAL A 236 -30.07 -9.89 30.50
CA VAL A 236 -29.57 -10.37 31.80
C VAL A 236 -28.17 -10.88 31.60
N THR A 237 -27.28 -10.58 32.55
CA THR A 237 -25.92 -11.09 32.59
C THR A 237 -25.74 -11.90 33.86
N GLN A 238 -25.22 -13.11 33.73
CA GLN A 238 -24.97 -14.01 34.84
C GLN A 238 -23.64 -14.73 34.63
N THR A 239 -22.94 -15.02 35.73
CA THR A 239 -21.76 -15.89 35.69
C THR A 239 -22.20 -17.34 35.85
N VAL A 240 -21.89 -18.17 34.87
CA VAL A 240 -22.06 -19.63 34.92
C VAL A 240 -20.77 -20.23 35.49
N PRO A 241 -20.81 -20.91 36.64
CA PRO A 241 -19.61 -21.51 37.23
C PRO A 241 -18.93 -22.52 36.30
N GLU A 242 -17.66 -22.81 36.57
CA GLU A 242 -16.93 -23.81 35.79
C GLU A 242 -17.57 -25.20 35.93
N LYS A 243 -17.60 -25.97 34.84
CA LYS A 243 -18.16 -27.34 34.82
C LYS A 243 -19.63 -27.46 35.24
N GLU A 244 -20.37 -26.36 35.27
CA GLU A 244 -21.78 -26.31 35.66
C GLU A 244 -22.72 -25.96 34.51
N GLU A 245 -24.01 -26.07 34.78
CA GLU A 245 -25.09 -25.74 33.86
C GLU A 245 -26.10 -24.83 34.57
N GLU A 246 -26.51 -23.77 33.88
CA GLU A 246 -27.46 -22.78 34.40
C GLU A 246 -28.52 -22.43 33.36
N THR A 247 -29.72 -22.06 33.83
CA THR A 247 -30.77 -21.51 32.96
C THR A 247 -30.85 -20.01 33.15
N LEU A 248 -30.40 -19.27 32.13
CA LEU A 248 -30.59 -17.84 32.08
C LEU A 248 -32.02 -17.56 31.59
N ASN A 249 -32.69 -16.65 32.28
CA ASN A 249 -34.05 -16.24 31.96
C ASN A 249 -34.16 -14.72 32.02
N GLN A 250 -34.86 -14.15 31.05
CA GLN A 250 -35.25 -12.74 31.06
C GLN A 250 -36.62 -12.59 30.43
N SER A 251 -37.47 -11.78 31.07
CA SER A 251 -38.82 -11.49 30.56
C SER A 251 -38.81 -10.30 29.60
N ILE A 252 -39.65 -10.39 28.59
CA ILE A 252 -39.88 -9.31 27.61
C ILE A 252 -41.38 -9.14 27.40
N PHE A 253 -41.83 -7.89 27.30
CA PHE A 253 -43.20 -7.55 26.91
C PHE A 253 -43.26 -7.30 25.41
N VAL A 254 -44.05 -8.10 24.68
CA VAL A 254 -44.24 -7.89 23.23
C VAL A 254 -45.48 -7.01 23.00
N PRO A 255 -45.39 -5.84 22.35
CA PRO A 255 -46.54 -4.97 22.20
C PRO A 255 -47.69 -5.60 21.40
N MET A 256 -48.93 -5.27 21.80
CA MET A 256 -50.15 -5.88 21.25
C MET A 256 -50.31 -5.63 19.74
N THR A 257 -49.95 -4.42 19.28
CA THR A 257 -50.12 -3.98 17.90
C THR A 257 -48.78 -3.57 17.29
N GLY A 258 -48.55 -3.92 16.02
CA GLY A 258 -47.34 -3.56 15.27
C GLY A 258 -46.66 -4.75 14.62
N ASP A 259 -45.90 -4.48 13.56
CA ASP A 259 -45.14 -5.49 12.84
C ASP A 259 -43.78 -5.69 13.52
N PHE A 260 -43.68 -6.68 14.40
CA PHE A 260 -42.47 -6.96 15.19
C PHE A 260 -41.83 -8.31 14.86
N GLU A 261 -40.52 -8.35 15.04
CA GLU A 261 -39.69 -9.54 15.03
C GLU A 261 -38.92 -9.59 16.34
N VAL A 262 -39.04 -10.68 17.10
CA VAL A 262 -38.33 -10.85 18.38
C VAL A 262 -37.17 -11.82 18.21
N LYS A 263 -35.99 -11.42 18.67
CA LYS A 263 -34.75 -12.21 18.59
C LYS A 263 -34.06 -12.27 19.94
N ALA A 264 -33.52 -13.43 20.28
CA ALA A 264 -32.62 -13.60 21.42
C ALA A 264 -31.19 -13.87 20.93
N PHE A 265 -30.24 -13.21 21.58
CA PHE A 265 -28.80 -13.33 21.37
C PHE A 265 -28.16 -13.77 22.68
N VAL A 266 -27.07 -14.54 22.58
CA VAL A 266 -26.28 -14.94 23.74
C VAL A 266 -24.81 -14.66 23.48
N TRP A 267 -24.20 -13.90 24.38
CA TRP A 267 -22.80 -13.46 24.32
C TRP A 267 -22.11 -13.78 25.65
N ASP A 268 -20.78 -13.65 25.71
CA ASP A 268 -20.06 -13.72 26.98
C ASP A 268 -20.40 -12.53 27.89
N ASN A 269 -20.13 -11.31 27.45
CA ASN A 269 -20.35 -10.11 28.24
C ASN A 269 -20.70 -8.92 27.32
N LEU A 270 -21.07 -7.79 27.91
CA LEU A 270 -21.48 -6.60 27.15
C LEU A 270 -20.30 -5.76 26.64
N GLU A 271 -19.08 -6.00 27.12
CA GLU A 271 -17.87 -5.27 26.71
C GLU A 271 -17.26 -5.90 25.45
N ASP A 272 -17.01 -7.21 25.47
CA ASP A 272 -16.40 -7.97 24.39
C ASP A 272 -17.45 -8.45 23.37
N MET A 273 -18.65 -8.80 23.84
CA MET A 273 -19.77 -9.33 23.04
C MET A 273 -19.39 -10.51 22.13
N ASN A 274 -18.53 -11.41 22.60
CA ASN A 274 -18.18 -12.62 21.85
C ASN A 274 -19.42 -13.53 21.73
N ILE A 275 -19.71 -13.99 20.52
CA ILE A 275 -20.91 -14.75 20.22
C ILE A 275 -20.84 -16.16 20.82
N LEU A 276 -21.82 -16.51 21.67
CA LEU A 276 -22.00 -17.86 22.22
C LEU A 276 -23.17 -18.62 21.58
N LEU A 277 -24.16 -17.91 21.06
CA LEU A 277 -25.24 -18.48 20.24
C LEU A 277 -25.06 -18.02 18.78
N ASN A 278 -24.55 -18.92 17.93
CA ASN A 278 -24.16 -18.62 16.54
C ASN A 278 -25.26 -17.98 15.71
N GLU A 279 -26.50 -18.43 15.85
CA GLU A 279 -27.66 -17.84 15.18
C GLU A 279 -28.65 -17.33 16.24
N PRO A 280 -29.11 -16.07 16.14
CA PRO A 280 -30.08 -15.55 17.08
C PRO A 280 -31.37 -16.36 17.00
N GLN A 281 -31.86 -16.80 18.16
CA GLN A 281 -33.12 -17.49 18.26
C GLN A 281 -34.25 -16.54 17.90
N ARG A 282 -35.09 -16.93 16.95
CA ARG A 282 -36.26 -16.14 16.51
C ARG A 282 -37.53 -16.71 17.11
N PHE A 283 -38.43 -15.83 17.52
CA PHE A 283 -39.70 -16.22 18.12
C PHE A 283 -40.84 -15.97 17.16
N VAL A 284 -41.72 -16.96 17.03
CA VAL A 284 -43.05 -16.78 16.45
C VAL A 284 -43.88 -15.98 17.44
N LEU A 285 -44.62 -14.98 16.95
CA LEU A 285 -45.53 -14.18 17.76
C LEU A 285 -46.97 -14.65 17.54
N GLU A 286 -47.74 -14.73 18.63
CA GLU A 286 -49.17 -15.04 18.63
C GLU A 286 -49.99 -13.90 19.26
#